data_AF-A0A821W8Y8-F1
#
_entry.id   AF-A0A821W8Y8-F1
#
_cell.length_a   1.000
_cell.length_b   1.000
_cell.length_c   1.000
_cell.angle_alpha   90.00
_cell.angle_beta   90.00
_cell.angle_gamma   90.00
#
_symmetry.space_group_name_H-M   'P 1'
#
loop_
_entity.id
_entity.type
_entity.pdbx_description
1 polymer ?
#
loop_
_entity_poly.entity_id
_entity_poly.type
_entity_poly.pdbx_seq_one_letter_code
_entity_poly.pdbx_strand_id
1 'polypeptide(L)'
;MGGITFVFAGDFRQTLPAINRDTRADIIKACLKSTPLLTSIETLKLRTNMRAHLHGSDSDFPQQLLKLGEGIFPSTNFSGYSDIILDESLGQILHNLENLIDAVYPDIENLHKKDFHWLCSRAIVSPKNDTVNEINNLII
;
A
#
# COMPACT_ATOMS: atom_id res chain seq x y z
N MET A 1 13.08 0.88 -39.40
CA MET A 1 13.78 -0.13 -38.59
C MET A 1 13.62 0.23 -37.13
N GLY A 2 12.97 -0.64 -36.35
CA GLY A 2 13.00 -0.61 -34.89
C GLY A 2 14.09 -1.57 -34.40
N GLY A 3 14.77 -1.22 -33.31
CA GLY A 3 15.88 -2.00 -32.74
C GLY A 3 16.15 -1.65 -31.28
N ILE A 4 15.17 -1.05 -30.62
CA ILE A 4 15.25 -0.68 -29.20
C ILE A 4 14.54 -1.78 -28.42
N THR A 5 15.28 -2.43 -27.53
CA THR A 5 14.73 -3.36 -26.54
C THR A 5 14.13 -2.55 -25.39
N PHE A 6 12.86 -2.78 -25.09
CA PHE A 6 12.18 -2.20 -23.94
C PHE A 6 12.04 -3.23 -22.83
N VAL A 7 12.30 -2.81 -21.59
CA VAL A 7 12.03 -3.62 -20.39
C VAL A 7 11.07 -2.81 -19.52
N PHE A 8 9.90 -3.38 -19.24
CA PHE A 8 8.95 -2.83 -18.29
C PHE A 8 9.16 -3.50 -16.95
N ALA A 9 9.28 -2.70 -15.89
CA ALA A 9 9.39 -3.18 -14.52
C ALA A 9 8.38 -2.43 -13.65
N GLY A 10 7.71 -3.14 -12.75
CA GLY A 10 6.72 -2.56 -11.85
C GLY A 10 5.99 -3.63 -11.04
N ASP A 11 5.20 -3.19 -10.06
CA ASP A 11 4.33 -4.09 -9.29
C ASP A 11 2.88 -3.91 -9.76
N PHE A 12 2.32 -4.97 -10.33
CA PHE A 12 0.97 -4.98 -10.90
C PHE A 12 -0.13 -4.99 -9.82
N ARG A 13 0.25 -4.94 -8.55
CA ARG A 13 -0.59 -4.76 -7.36
C ARG A 13 -0.52 -3.33 -6.80
N GLN A 14 0.21 -2.42 -7.45
CA GLN A 14 0.17 -0.99 -7.10
C GLN A 14 -1.20 -0.37 -7.41
N THR A 15 -1.46 0.78 -6.79
CA THR A 15 -2.66 1.57 -7.03
C THR A 15 -2.79 1.94 -8.51
N LEU A 16 -4.04 2.03 -8.97
CA LEU A 16 -4.33 2.43 -10.35
C LEU A 16 -3.87 3.87 -10.61
N PRO A 17 -3.62 4.24 -11.88
CA PRO A 17 -3.32 5.62 -12.24
C PRO A 17 -4.42 6.57 -11.74
N ALA A 18 -4.04 7.65 -11.07
CA ALA A 18 -4.96 8.71 -10.71
C ALA A 18 -5.16 9.64 -11.92
N ILE A 19 -6.33 9.59 -12.55
CA ILE A 19 -6.68 10.46 -13.67
C ILE A 19 -7.87 11.33 -13.27
N ASN A 20 -7.67 12.64 -13.29
CA ASN A 20 -8.65 13.60 -12.80
C ASN A 20 -9.88 13.65 -13.72
N ARG A 21 -11.07 13.60 -13.11
CA ARG A 21 -12.39 13.74 -13.79
C ARG A 21 -12.69 12.64 -14.82
N ASP A 22 -11.96 11.55 -14.79
CA ASP A 22 -12.13 10.41 -15.69
C ASP A 22 -13.05 9.35 -15.10
N THR A 23 -13.58 8.49 -15.97
CA THR A 23 -14.41 7.38 -15.54
C THR A 23 -13.55 6.19 -15.10
N ARG A 24 -14.16 5.25 -14.39
CA ARG A 24 -13.52 3.95 -14.10
C ARG A 24 -13.03 3.25 -15.37
N ALA A 25 -13.75 3.37 -16.48
CA ALA A 25 -13.33 2.77 -17.75
C ALA A 25 -12.06 3.41 -18.31
N ASP A 26 -11.93 4.73 -18.18
CA ASP A 26 -10.75 5.47 -18.64
C ASP A 26 -9.52 5.13 -17.79
N ILE A 27 -9.67 5.03 -16.46
CA ILE A 27 -8.61 4.57 -15.56
C ILE A 27 -8.12 3.16 -15.93
N ILE A 28 -9.05 2.23 -16.19
CA ILE A 28 -8.70 0.88 -16.62
C ILE A 28 -7.99 0.91 -17.97
N LYS A 29 -8.47 1.71 -18.93
CA LYS A 29 -7.89 1.84 -20.27
C LYS A 29 -6.47 2.41 -20.26
N ALA A 30 -6.13 3.23 -19.26
CA ALA A 30 -4.80 3.77 -19.07
C ALA A 30 -3.81 2.75 -18.46
N CYS A 31 -4.28 1.64 -17.92
CA CYS A 31 -3.42 0.63 -17.33
C CYS A 31 -2.65 -0.16 -18.39
N LEU A 32 -1.39 -0.51 -18.12
CA LEU A 32 -0.63 -1.41 -19.00
C LEU A 32 -1.36 -2.77 -19.20
N LYS A 33 -2.14 -3.21 -18.21
CA LYS A 33 -2.94 -4.43 -18.32
C LYS A 33 -4.00 -4.39 -19.42
N SER A 34 -4.46 -3.21 -19.86
CA SER A 34 -5.45 -3.08 -20.94
C SER A 34 -4.83 -2.90 -22.32
N THR A 35 -3.49 -2.78 -22.44
CA THR A 35 -2.87 -2.61 -23.75
C THR A 35 -2.78 -3.94 -24.51
N PRO A 36 -3.08 -3.97 -25.83
CA PRO A 36 -2.86 -5.14 -26.67
C PRO A 36 -1.39 -5.60 -26.70
N LEU A 37 -0.45 -4.67 -26.46
CA LEU A 37 0.99 -4.96 -26.45
C LEU A 37 1.38 -6.04 -25.44
N LEU A 38 0.60 -6.23 -24.37
CA LEU A 38 0.92 -7.22 -23.35
C LEU A 38 1.00 -8.64 -23.93
N THR A 39 0.24 -8.94 -24.98
CA THR A 39 0.29 -10.23 -25.70
C THR A 39 1.60 -10.49 -26.43
N SER A 40 2.37 -9.44 -26.72
CA SER A 40 3.67 -9.50 -27.38
C SER A 40 4.85 -9.35 -26.42
N ILE A 41 4.59 -9.15 -25.13
CA ILE A 41 5.62 -8.94 -24.10
C ILE A 41 5.87 -10.24 -23.34
N GLU A 42 7.12 -10.66 -23.27
CA GLU A 42 7.53 -11.73 -22.36
C GLU A 42 7.42 -11.26 -20.90
N THR A 43 6.69 -12.01 -20.08
CA THR A 43 6.47 -11.66 -18.67
C THR A 43 7.33 -12.51 -17.75
N LEU A 44 8.26 -11.87 -17.06
CA LEU A 44 9.07 -12.48 -16.00
C LEU A 44 8.55 -12.03 -14.63
N LYS A 45 8.40 -12.97 -13.68
CA LYS A 45 7.89 -12.68 -12.33
C LYS A 45 8.99 -12.87 -11.29
N LEU A 46 9.29 -11.81 -10.54
CA LEU A 46 10.08 -11.91 -9.32
C LEU A 46 9.18 -12.44 -8.20
N ARG A 47 9.56 -13.56 -7.58
CA ARG A 47 8.76 -14.26 -6.56
C ARG A 47 9.31 -14.10 -5.14
N THR A 48 10.59 -13.82 -5.01
CA THR A 48 11.26 -13.72 -3.72
C THR A 48 11.30 -12.26 -3.26
N ASN A 49 10.66 -11.96 -2.13
CA ASN A 49 10.84 -10.69 -1.44
C ASN A 49 12.17 -10.71 -0.70
N MET A 50 13.23 -10.21 -1.35
CA MET A 50 14.58 -10.19 -0.78
C MET A 50 14.66 -9.39 0.52
N ARG A 51 13.83 -8.36 0.71
CA ARG A 51 13.79 -7.59 1.96
C ARG A 51 13.32 -8.46 3.12
N ALA A 52 12.21 -9.17 2.97
CA ALA A 52 11.72 -10.10 3.99
C ALA A 52 12.70 -11.25 4.22
N HIS A 53 13.27 -11.79 3.14
CA HIS A 53 14.22 -12.91 3.21
C HIS A 53 15.51 -12.56 3.97
N LEU A 54 16.09 -11.38 3.73
CA LEU A 54 17.35 -10.96 4.36
C LEU A 54 17.18 -10.50 5.81
N HIS A 55 16.00 -9.98 6.16
CA HIS A 55 15.70 -9.51 7.52
C HIS A 55 15.12 -10.59 8.44
N GLY A 56 15.14 -11.86 8.02
CA GLY A 56 14.85 -13.00 8.89
C GLY A 56 13.44 -13.01 9.48
N SER A 57 12.47 -12.42 8.79
CA SER A 57 11.09 -12.44 9.27
C SER A 57 10.49 -13.82 8.99
N ASP A 58 10.56 -14.74 9.96
CA ASP A 58 9.75 -15.97 10.06
C ASP A 58 8.26 -15.63 10.30
N SER A 59 7.78 -14.54 9.71
CA SER A 59 6.41 -14.06 9.87
C SER A 59 5.58 -14.49 8.67
N ASP A 60 4.34 -14.90 8.90
CA ASP A 60 3.34 -15.15 7.84
C ASP A 60 2.91 -13.86 7.09
N PHE A 61 3.36 -12.69 7.57
CA PHE A 61 2.97 -11.38 7.07
C PHE A 61 3.21 -11.14 5.56
N PRO A 62 4.38 -11.44 4.97
CA PRO A 62 4.57 -11.28 3.53
C PRO A 62 3.61 -12.14 2.71
N GLN A 63 3.29 -13.35 3.18
CA GLN A 63 2.38 -14.30 2.53
C GLN A 63 0.93 -13.80 2.63
N GLN A 64 0.55 -13.21 3.76
CA GLN A 64 -0.74 -12.54 3.91
C GLN A 64 -0.86 -11.32 2.98
N LEU A 65 0.20 -10.50 2.85
CA LEU A 65 0.24 -9.38 1.89
C LEU A 65 0.12 -9.86 0.43
N LEU A 66 0.73 -11.01 0.09
CA LEU A 66 0.58 -11.63 -1.22
C LEU A 66 -0.89 -12.02 -1.48
N LYS A 67 -1.53 -12.73 -0.54
CA LYS A 67 -2.95 -13.11 -0.64
C LYS A 67 -3.86 -11.89 -0.77
N LEU A 68 -3.56 -10.82 -0.04
CA LEU A 68 -4.29 -9.55 -0.13
C LEU A 68 -4.16 -8.93 -1.53
N GLY A 69 -2.94 -8.81 -2.04
CA GLY A 69 -2.69 -8.26 -3.38
C GLY A 69 -3.23 -9.12 -4.53
N GLU A 70 -3.44 -10.42 -4.32
CA GLU A 70 -4.08 -11.33 -5.27
C GLU A 70 -5.61 -11.36 -5.15
N GLY A 71 -6.19 -10.68 -4.15
CA GLY A 71 -7.64 -10.66 -3.91
C GLY A 71 -8.19 -11.97 -3.35
N ILE A 72 -7.35 -12.78 -2.69
CA ILE A 72 -7.70 -14.10 -2.13
C ILE A 72 -8.02 -13.99 -0.62
N PHE A 73 -7.83 -12.81 -0.02
CA PHE A 73 -8.08 -12.60 1.41
C PHE A 73 -9.58 -12.76 1.76
N PRO A 74 -9.93 -13.29 2.94
CA PRO A 74 -11.31 -13.38 3.39
C PRO A 74 -12.01 -12.02 3.28
N SER A 75 -13.16 -12.01 2.62
CA SER A 75 -13.98 -10.82 2.45
C SER A 75 -15.44 -11.11 2.72
N THR A 76 -16.17 -10.09 3.17
CA THR A 76 -17.62 -10.19 3.37
C THR A 76 -18.35 -9.83 2.08
N ASN A 77 -19.31 -10.65 1.66
CA ASN A 77 -20.03 -10.49 0.39
C ASN A 77 -21.39 -9.82 0.58
N PHE A 78 -21.48 -8.73 1.36
CA PHE A 78 -22.80 -8.18 1.73
C PHE A 78 -23.32 -7.04 0.86
N SER A 79 -22.53 -6.40 -0.02
CA SER A 79 -23.04 -5.18 -0.70
C SER A 79 -22.36 -4.75 -2.01
N GLY A 80 -21.56 -5.60 -2.67
CA GLY A 80 -20.77 -5.18 -3.83
C GLY A 80 -19.52 -4.35 -3.48
N TYR A 81 -19.33 -4.08 -2.19
CA TYR A 81 -18.06 -3.76 -1.57
C TYR A 81 -17.59 -4.99 -0.80
N SER A 82 -16.40 -5.48 -1.12
CA SER A 82 -15.78 -6.61 -0.43
C SER A 82 -14.93 -6.07 0.69
N ASP A 83 -15.54 -5.84 1.85
CA ASP A 83 -14.75 -5.49 3.04
C ASP A 83 -13.86 -6.66 3.39
N ILE A 84 -12.55 -6.40 3.46
CA ILE A 84 -11.55 -7.38 3.83
C ILE A 84 -11.63 -7.59 5.34
N ILE A 85 -11.69 -8.85 5.76
CA ILE A 85 -11.63 -9.19 7.18
C ILE A 85 -10.16 -9.26 7.55
N LEU A 86 -9.69 -8.29 8.33
CA LEU A 86 -8.36 -8.32 8.92
C LEU A 86 -8.40 -9.17 10.20
N ASP A 87 -7.44 -10.08 10.35
CA ASP A 87 -7.23 -10.79 11.61
C ASP A 87 -6.21 -10.03 12.48
N GLU A 88 -6.13 -10.39 13.77
CA GLU A 88 -5.20 -9.78 14.72
C GLU A 88 -3.72 -10.07 14.39
N SER A 89 -3.43 -11.00 13.47
CA SER A 89 -2.06 -11.32 13.07
C SER A 89 -1.49 -10.33 12.06
N LEU A 90 -2.35 -9.57 11.36
CA LEU A 90 -1.93 -8.48 10.47
C LEU A 90 -1.63 -7.18 11.20
N GLY A 91 -2.19 -7.00 12.40
CA GLY A 91 -1.98 -5.81 13.20
C GLY A 91 -3.09 -5.57 14.22
N GLN A 92 -2.98 -4.44 14.91
CA GLN A 92 -3.94 -4.00 15.90
C GLN A 92 -4.93 -3.00 15.30
N ILE A 93 -6.22 -3.21 15.55
CA ILE A 93 -7.26 -2.24 15.21
C ILE A 93 -7.36 -1.23 16.35
N LEU A 94 -7.22 0.06 16.03
CA LEU A 94 -7.41 1.17 16.95
C LEU A 94 -8.69 1.92 16.58
N HIS A 95 -9.52 2.22 17.58
CA HIS A 95 -10.86 2.77 17.36
C HIS A 95 -10.96 4.28 17.56
N ASN A 96 -9.86 4.93 17.94
CA ASN A 96 -9.81 6.38 18.08
C ASN A 96 -8.45 6.93 17.61
N LEU A 97 -8.44 8.22 17.30
CA LEU A 97 -7.26 8.89 16.73
C LEU A 97 -6.16 9.09 17.78
N GLU A 98 -6.51 9.40 19.02
CA GLU A 98 -5.54 9.61 20.12
C GLU A 98 -4.67 8.36 20.33
N ASN A 99 -5.31 7.19 20.47
CA ASN A 99 -4.61 5.91 20.59
C ASN A 99 -3.72 5.62 19.37
N LEU A 100 -4.15 6.00 18.15
CA LEU A 100 -3.35 5.84 16.95
C LEU A 100 -2.11 6.75 16.98
N ILE A 101 -2.28 8.01 17.37
CA ILE A 101 -1.18 8.97 17.51
C ILE A 101 -0.20 8.48 18.58
N ASP A 102 -0.68 8.07 19.76
CA ASP A 102 0.16 7.58 20.84
C ASP A 102 0.90 6.28 20.48
N ALA A 103 0.24 5.38 19.73
CA ALA A 103 0.85 4.14 19.27
C ALA A 103 1.98 4.39 18.25
N VAL A 104 1.79 5.34 17.32
CA VAL A 104 2.78 5.62 16.27
C VAL A 104 3.85 6.60 16.75
N TYR A 105 3.47 7.69 17.40
CA TYR A 105 4.31 8.78 17.90
C TYR A 105 4.22 8.92 19.43
N PRO A 106 4.76 7.94 20.20
CA PRO A 106 4.76 8.04 21.65
C PRO A 106 5.58 9.24 22.12
N ASP A 107 5.06 10.00 23.09
CA ASP A 107 5.75 11.18 23.64
C ASP A 107 5.99 12.29 22.60
N ILE A 108 4.99 12.52 21.73
CA ILE A 108 5.02 13.56 20.70
C ILE A 108 5.17 14.98 21.28
N GLU A 109 4.66 15.24 22.48
CA GLU A 109 4.78 16.55 23.16
C GLU A 109 6.26 16.98 23.33
N ASN A 110 7.17 16.01 23.42
CA ASN A 110 8.61 16.23 23.53
C ASN A 110 9.33 16.11 22.18
N LEU A 111 8.65 16.38 21.06
CA LEU A 111 9.21 16.28 19.69
C LEU A 111 10.56 17.02 19.55
N HIS A 112 10.70 18.19 20.15
CA HIS A 112 11.94 18.98 20.13
C HIS A 112 13.16 18.28 20.76
N LYS A 113 12.95 17.22 21.55
CA LYS A 113 14.01 16.38 22.14
C LYS A 113 14.29 15.11 21.33
N LYS A 114 13.50 14.83 20.30
CA LYS A 114 13.64 13.64 19.45
C LYS A 114 14.62 13.93 18.32
N ASP A 115 15.38 12.91 17.92
CA ASP A 115 16.24 13.01 16.75
C ASP A 115 15.45 12.83 15.44
N PHE A 116 16.09 13.17 14.32
CA PHE A 116 15.50 13.06 12.98
C PHE A 116 15.10 11.62 12.62
N HIS A 117 15.89 10.62 13.04
CA HIS A 117 15.63 9.22 12.73
C HIS A 117 14.39 8.69 13.48
N TRP A 118 14.17 9.15 14.71
CA TRP A 118 12.97 8.86 15.48
C TRP A 118 11.71 9.27 14.72
N LEU A 119 11.71 10.46 14.09
CA LEU A 119 10.59 10.95 13.31
C LEU A 119 10.43 10.18 11.99
N CYS A 120 11.51 9.94 11.24
CA CYS A 120 11.45 9.31 9.92
C CYS A 120 11.13 7.81 9.92
N SER A 121 11.21 7.14 11.07
CA SER A 121 10.92 5.70 11.21
C SER A 121 9.42 5.39 11.37
N ARG A 122 8.57 6.41 11.31
CA ARG A 122 7.13 6.33 11.64
C ARG A 122 6.31 7.12 10.63
N ALA A 123 5.06 6.71 10.43
CA ALA A 123 4.10 7.44 9.61
C ALA A 123 2.67 7.04 9.98
N ILE A 124 1.75 8.01 9.94
CA ILE A 124 0.30 7.77 9.87
C ILE A 124 -0.10 8.02 8.41
N VAL A 125 -0.72 7.04 7.77
CA VAL A 125 -1.14 7.13 6.36
C VAL A 125 -2.66 7.17 6.30
N SER A 126 -3.22 8.10 5.54
CA SER A 126 -4.66 8.22 5.31
C SER A 126 -4.98 8.32 3.81
N PRO A 127 -6.13 7.79 3.34
CA PRO A 127 -6.52 7.87 1.94
C PRO A 127 -6.79 9.31 1.43
N LYS A 128 -7.05 10.27 2.32
CA LYS A 128 -7.43 11.65 1.97
C LYS A 128 -6.47 12.67 2.54
N ASN A 129 -6.08 13.64 1.71
CA ASN A 129 -5.23 14.75 2.15
C ASN A 129 -5.89 15.61 3.24
N ASP A 130 -7.21 15.79 3.22
CA ASP A 130 -7.91 16.56 4.25
C ASP A 130 -7.72 15.92 5.64
N THR A 131 -7.89 14.61 5.73
CA THR A 131 -7.63 13.84 6.97
C THR A 131 -6.15 13.89 7.36
N VAL A 132 -5.23 13.83 6.39
CA VAL A 132 -3.78 14.02 6.68
C VAL A 132 -3.53 15.41 7.28
N ASN A 133 -4.14 16.45 6.74
CA ASN A 133 -3.99 17.81 7.23
C ASN A 133 -4.58 17.99 8.64
N GLU A 134 -5.75 17.40 8.90
CA GLU A 134 -6.37 17.38 10.23
C GLU A 134 -5.44 16.71 11.26
N ILE A 135 -4.89 15.55 10.93
CA ILE A 135 -3.97 14.83 11.82
C ILE A 135 -2.67 15.61 12.01
N ASN A 136 -2.10 16.17 10.94
CA ASN A 136 -0.89 16.97 11.04
C ASN A 136 -1.08 18.19 11.94
N ASN A 137 -2.20 18.90 11.86
CA ASN A 137 -2.51 20.05 12.72
C ASN A 137 -2.68 19.68 14.21
N LEU A 138 -2.93 18.41 14.52
CA LEU A 138 -2.99 17.92 15.90
C LEU A 138 -1.60 17.56 16.45
N ILE A 139 -0.65 17.22 15.58
CA ILE A 139 0.66 16.67 15.93
C ILE A 139 1.78 17.73 15.82
N ILE A 140 1.69 18.63 14.82
CA ILE A 140 2.74 19.58 14.39
C ILE A 140 2.22 21.01 14.56
#